data_AF-A0AAU8MXY7-F1
#
_entry.id   AF-A0AAU8MXY7-F1
#
_cell.length_a   1.000
_cell.length_b   1.000
_cell.length_c   1.000
_cell.angle_alpha   90.00
_cell.angle_beta   90.00
_cell.angle_gamma   90.00
#
_symmetry.space_group_name_H-M   'P 1'
#
loop_
_entity.id
_entity.type
_entity.pdbx_description
1 polymer ?
#
loop_
_entity_poly.entity_id
_entity_poly.type
_entity_poly.pdbx_seq_one_letter_code
_entity_poly.pdbx_strand_id
1 'polypeptide(L)'
;MDRRGFVRGALLLGAGLPFFARAAFSKCPLCAGAVVSASDLADDLSRPSRNLDLWSRAADCLAIADEGGPVCTRCWYVFRSGNWSRSSERADDFHVPLGAAVATFPVPERHRSDGRLIYRQILLGADGKGGAVEEIAFWARGSARYRAAIRRHAEVHGMRLEIEAHPREPGQIHIVAEFDPRPQRTSAD
;
A
#
# COMPACT_ATOMS: atom_id res chain seq x y z
N MET A 1 8.78 -3.36 -73.28
CA MET A 1 8.18 -3.94 -72.07
C MET A 1 8.92 -3.39 -70.87
N ASP A 2 8.14 -2.83 -69.97
CA ASP A 2 8.48 -1.70 -69.10
C ASP A 2 9.28 -2.11 -67.85
N ARG A 3 10.19 -1.24 -67.42
CA ARG A 3 10.94 -1.31 -66.16
C ARG A 3 10.96 0.12 -65.60
N ARG A 4 10.07 0.43 -64.66
CA ARG A 4 10.12 1.59 -63.74
C ARG A 4 8.98 1.52 -62.71
N GLY A 5 9.23 2.02 -61.49
CA GLY A 5 8.19 2.42 -60.53
C GLY A 5 8.12 1.52 -59.29
N PHE A 6 9.02 1.61 -58.32
CA PHE A 6 9.05 2.59 -57.22
C PHE A 6 7.96 2.37 -56.15
N VAL A 7 8.46 2.02 -54.97
CA VAL A 7 7.79 1.78 -53.68
C VAL A 7 7.12 3.05 -53.15
N ARG A 8 5.88 2.92 -52.64
CA ARG A 8 5.17 3.81 -51.68
C ARG A 8 3.76 3.21 -51.50
N GLY A 9 3.20 2.92 -50.33
CA GLY A 9 3.57 3.12 -48.94
C GLY A 9 2.45 2.55 -48.06
N ALA A 10 2.50 2.88 -46.76
CA ALA A 10 1.55 2.53 -45.69
C ALA A 10 1.69 1.15 -45.05
N LEU A 11 2.81 0.94 -44.34
CA LEU A 11 2.78 0.14 -43.12
C LEU A 11 2.12 1.02 -42.03
N LEU A 12 0.81 0.89 -41.87
CA LEU A 12 0.15 1.36 -40.65
C LEU A 12 0.55 0.38 -39.55
N LEU A 13 1.61 0.72 -38.82
CA LEU A 13 1.86 0.23 -37.48
C LEU A 13 0.70 0.73 -36.61
N GLY A 14 -0.40 -0.03 -36.62
CA GLY A 14 -1.41 0.05 -35.58
C GLY A 14 -0.72 -0.31 -34.27
N ALA A 15 -0.26 0.72 -33.57
CA ALA A 15 0.10 0.66 -32.16
C ALA A 15 -1.18 0.32 -31.38
N GLY A 16 -1.56 -0.95 -31.40
CA GLY A 16 -2.45 -1.55 -30.42
C GLY A 16 -1.68 -1.65 -29.11
N LEU A 17 -1.53 -0.52 -28.42
CA LEU A 17 -1.17 -0.52 -27.02
C LEU A 17 -2.13 -1.47 -26.27
N PRO A 18 -1.62 -2.25 -25.32
CA PRO A 18 -2.36 -3.35 -24.74
C PRO A 18 -3.56 -2.80 -23.96
N PHE A 19 -4.75 -2.98 -24.51
CA PHE A 19 -6.03 -2.89 -23.79
C PHE A 19 -6.19 -4.08 -22.80
N PHE A 20 -5.12 -4.47 -22.12
CA PHE A 20 -5.13 -5.58 -21.17
C PHE A 20 -5.20 -5.02 -19.75
N ALA A 21 -6.42 -4.92 -19.22
CA ALA A 21 -6.77 -5.00 -17.78
C ALA A 21 -8.16 -4.43 -17.44
N ARG A 22 -8.99 -4.02 -18.43
CA ARG A 22 -10.29 -3.38 -18.12
C ARG A 22 -11.39 -4.35 -17.62
N ALA A 23 -11.09 -5.63 -17.43
CA ALA A 23 -12.03 -6.60 -16.86
C ALA A 23 -11.30 -7.72 -16.10
N ALA A 24 -11.54 -7.84 -14.79
CA ALA A 24 -11.30 -9.09 -14.08
C ALA A 24 -12.18 -9.27 -12.82
N PHE A 25 -12.68 -8.20 -12.20
CA PHE A 25 -13.48 -8.30 -10.98
C PHE A 25 -14.82 -7.58 -11.13
N SER A 26 -15.92 -8.32 -11.19
CA SER A 26 -17.26 -7.75 -10.96
C SER A 26 -17.63 -7.70 -9.48
N LYS A 27 -16.96 -8.53 -8.66
CA LYS A 27 -17.12 -8.60 -7.20
C LYS A 27 -15.77 -8.72 -6.52
N CYS A 28 -15.68 -8.12 -5.33
CA CYS A 28 -14.51 -8.21 -4.48
C CYS A 28 -14.41 -9.62 -3.87
N PRO A 29 -13.24 -10.27 -3.94
CA PRO A 29 -13.07 -11.62 -3.39
C PRO A 29 -13.16 -11.66 -1.85
N LEU A 30 -13.00 -10.52 -1.19
CA LEU A 30 -12.99 -10.41 0.28
C LEU A 30 -14.40 -10.31 0.87
N CYS A 31 -15.25 -9.46 0.28
CA CYS A 31 -16.55 -9.11 0.86
C CYS A 31 -17.74 -9.20 -0.10
N ALA A 32 -17.50 -9.72 -1.31
CA ALA A 32 -18.45 -9.82 -2.43
C ALA A 32 -19.06 -8.48 -2.89
N GLY A 33 -18.54 -7.34 -2.40
CA GLY A 33 -18.98 -6.00 -2.80
C GLY A 33 -18.65 -5.68 -4.25
N ALA A 34 -19.35 -4.70 -4.82
CA ALA A 34 -19.10 -4.24 -6.17
C ALA A 34 -17.67 -3.69 -6.31
N VAL A 35 -17.06 -3.92 -7.47
CA VAL A 35 -15.73 -3.41 -7.81
C VAL A 35 -15.88 -2.43 -8.96
N VAL A 36 -15.29 -1.25 -8.80
CA VAL A 36 -15.33 -0.15 -9.78
C VAL A 36 -13.91 0.31 -10.08
N SER A 37 -13.72 1.15 -11.09
CA SER A 37 -12.43 1.82 -11.28
C SER A 37 -12.24 2.88 -10.20
N ALA A 38 -11.06 2.98 -9.61
CA ALA A 38 -10.72 4.07 -8.70
C ALA A 38 -10.88 5.46 -9.34
N SER A 39 -10.68 5.56 -10.66
CA SER A 39 -10.90 6.81 -11.43
C SER A 39 -12.35 7.30 -11.40
N ASP A 40 -13.30 6.41 -11.13
CA ASP A 40 -14.72 6.73 -11.13
C ASP A 40 -15.19 7.22 -9.75
N LEU A 41 -14.28 7.30 -8.78
CA LEU A 41 -14.55 7.69 -7.42
C LEU A 41 -13.90 9.03 -7.09
N ALA A 42 -14.68 9.92 -6.48
CA ALA A 42 -14.16 11.14 -5.88
C ALA A 42 -13.74 10.89 -4.42
N ASP A 43 -12.67 11.55 -4.00
CA ASP A 43 -12.28 11.59 -2.59
C ASP A 43 -13.12 12.62 -1.81
N ASP A 44 -13.61 12.24 -0.63
CA ASP A 44 -14.31 13.15 0.28
C ASP A 44 -13.36 13.64 1.36
N LEU A 45 -12.74 14.79 1.10
CA LEU A 45 -11.73 15.40 1.99
C LEU A 45 -12.30 15.81 3.35
N SER A 46 -13.62 15.86 3.54
CA SER A 46 -14.26 16.22 4.80
C SER A 46 -14.33 15.06 5.81
N ARG A 47 -14.07 13.83 5.37
CA ARG A 47 -14.11 12.60 6.19
C ARG A 47 -12.73 11.94 6.23
N PRO A 48 -12.44 11.03 7.17
CA PRO A 48 -11.24 10.19 7.07
C PRO A 48 -11.16 9.48 5.71
N SER A 49 -9.95 9.31 5.19
CA SER A 49 -9.76 8.62 3.91
C SER A 49 -10.28 7.18 4.01
N ARG A 50 -10.95 6.71 2.96
CA ARG A 50 -11.42 5.32 2.87
C ARG A 50 -10.29 4.35 2.56
N ASN A 51 -9.26 4.83 1.85
CA ASN A 51 -8.04 4.12 1.54
C ASN A 51 -6.95 5.13 1.13
N LEU A 52 -5.89 5.27 1.93
CA LEU A 52 -4.79 6.20 1.62
C LEU A 52 -3.96 5.73 0.41
N ASP A 53 -4.05 4.46 0.00
CA ASP A 53 -3.40 3.97 -1.22
C ASP A 53 -4.01 4.55 -2.49
N LEU A 54 -5.28 4.95 -2.42
CA LEU A 54 -6.02 5.59 -3.52
C LEU A 54 -5.88 7.10 -3.49
N TRP A 55 -6.07 7.67 -2.31
CA TRP A 55 -6.04 9.10 -2.11
C TRP A 55 -5.03 9.39 -1.02
N SER A 56 -3.77 9.53 -1.45
CA SER A 56 -2.71 9.91 -0.52
C SER A 56 -3.00 11.32 -0.03
N ARG A 57 -3.44 11.40 1.22
CA ARG A 57 -3.55 12.66 1.98
C ARG A 57 -2.37 12.86 2.92
N ALA A 58 -1.44 11.92 2.90
CA ALA A 58 -0.19 11.96 3.63
C ALA A 58 0.85 12.65 2.75
N ALA A 59 1.41 13.76 3.25
CA ALA A 59 2.42 14.51 2.50
C ALA A 59 3.82 13.85 2.61
N ASP A 60 3.98 12.84 3.46
CA ASP A 60 5.25 12.59 4.14
C ASP A 60 5.51 11.16 4.67
N CYS A 61 4.49 10.35 4.94
CA CYS A 61 4.70 9.06 5.65
C CYS A 61 4.76 7.84 4.72
N LEU A 62 4.14 7.92 3.55
CA LEU A 62 4.28 6.94 2.48
C LEU A 62 4.08 7.68 1.16
N ALA A 63 5.08 7.65 0.28
CA ALA A 63 4.87 8.03 -1.12
C ALA A 63 4.04 6.93 -1.78
N ILE A 64 2.73 6.91 -1.53
CA ILE A 64 1.86 5.90 -2.13
C ILE A 64 1.55 6.36 -3.54
N ALA A 65 2.05 5.62 -4.52
CA ALA A 65 1.85 5.94 -5.93
C ALA A 65 0.34 6.06 -6.23
N ASP A 66 -0.04 7.19 -6.82
CA ASP A 66 -1.39 7.43 -7.34
C ASP A 66 -1.56 6.68 -8.66
N GLU A 67 -1.77 5.37 -8.55
CA GLU A 67 -1.99 4.50 -9.70
C GLU A 67 -3.41 3.96 -9.65
N GLY A 68 -4.26 4.35 -10.60
CA GLY A 68 -5.63 3.84 -10.68
C GLY A 68 -5.69 2.30 -10.63
N GLY A 69 -6.80 1.75 -10.15
CA GLY A 69 -7.01 0.30 -10.11
C GLY A 69 -8.44 -0.08 -9.71
N PRO A 70 -8.83 -1.35 -9.87
CA PRO A 70 -10.12 -1.83 -9.39
C PRO A 70 -10.21 -1.68 -7.87
N VAL A 71 -11.29 -1.09 -7.37
CA VAL A 71 -11.52 -0.85 -5.94
C VAL A 71 -12.88 -1.39 -5.53
N CYS A 72 -12.93 -2.03 -4.36
CA CYS A 72 -14.20 -2.44 -3.79
C CYS A 72 -14.91 -1.26 -3.12
N THR A 73 -16.19 -1.03 -3.43
CA THR A 73 -16.98 0.06 -2.83
C THR A 73 -17.51 -0.25 -1.42
N ARG A 74 -17.23 -1.47 -0.89
CA ARG A 74 -17.64 -1.89 0.45
C ARG A 74 -16.47 -1.95 1.43
N CYS A 75 -15.42 -2.69 1.11
CA CYS A 75 -14.24 -2.82 1.98
C CYS A 75 -13.10 -1.87 1.62
N TRP A 76 -13.21 -1.13 0.51
CA TRP A 76 -12.26 -0.11 0.06
C TRP A 76 -10.84 -0.60 -0.26
N TYR A 77 -10.61 -1.92 -0.35
CA TYR A 77 -9.35 -2.43 -0.88
C TYR A 77 -9.25 -2.13 -2.37
N VAL A 78 -8.06 -1.72 -2.80
CA VAL A 78 -7.69 -1.52 -4.20
C VAL A 78 -6.84 -2.68 -4.67
N PHE A 79 -7.08 -3.15 -5.89
CA PHE A 79 -6.28 -4.19 -6.53
C PHE A 79 -5.15 -3.55 -7.35
N ARG A 80 -3.89 -3.89 -7.01
CA ARG A 80 -2.69 -3.44 -7.72
C ARG A 80 -1.62 -4.52 -7.71
N SER A 81 -0.89 -4.65 -8.81
CA SER A 81 0.27 -5.55 -8.92
C SER A 81 -0.01 -6.98 -8.43
N GLY A 82 -1.22 -7.51 -8.70
CA GLY A 82 -1.61 -8.85 -8.31
C GLY A 82 -2.17 -9.02 -6.89
N ASN A 83 -2.27 -7.95 -6.10
CA ASN A 83 -2.65 -7.99 -4.68
C ASN A 83 -3.76 -6.97 -4.36
N TRP A 84 -4.45 -7.19 -3.25
CA TRP A 84 -5.44 -6.24 -2.71
C TRP A 84 -4.83 -5.48 -1.54
N SER A 85 -4.79 -4.15 -1.59
CA SER A 85 -4.25 -3.34 -0.52
C SER A 85 -5.23 -2.31 0.02
N ARG A 86 -5.07 -2.00 1.29
CA ARG A 86 -5.74 -0.88 1.95
C ARG A 86 -4.80 -0.24 2.95
N SER A 87 -4.89 1.07 3.08
CA SER A 87 -4.24 1.82 4.14
C SER A 87 -5.22 2.77 4.83
N SER A 88 -5.02 2.95 6.14
CA SER A 88 -5.82 3.84 6.99
C SER A 88 -4.97 4.39 8.13
N GLU A 89 -5.39 5.51 8.70
CA GLU A 89 -4.83 6.05 9.95
C GLU A 89 -5.35 5.33 11.19
N ARG A 90 -6.32 4.42 11.03
CA ARG A 90 -6.93 3.68 12.13
C ARG A 90 -6.76 2.17 11.93
N ALA A 91 -6.32 1.50 12.99
CA ALA A 91 -6.13 0.04 12.98
C ALA A 91 -7.45 -0.76 12.87
N ASP A 92 -8.59 -0.16 13.24
CA ASP A 92 -9.91 -0.81 13.25
C ASP A 92 -10.67 -0.70 11.90
N ASP A 93 -10.14 0.05 10.93
CA ASP A 93 -10.82 0.31 9.67
C ASP A 93 -10.80 -0.88 8.70
N PHE A 94 -9.94 -1.87 8.93
CA PHE A 94 -9.68 -2.97 8.00
C PHE A 94 -10.81 -4.00 8.02
N HIS A 95 -11.14 -4.55 6.85
CA HIS A 95 -12.16 -5.59 6.76
C HIS A 95 -11.65 -6.91 7.34
N VAL A 96 -10.38 -7.22 7.08
CA VAL A 96 -9.64 -8.29 7.75
C VAL A 96 -8.85 -7.61 8.87
N PRO A 97 -9.10 -7.95 10.16
CA PRO A 97 -8.39 -7.33 11.27
C PRO A 97 -6.88 -7.45 11.12
N LEU A 98 -6.15 -6.39 11.49
CA LEU A 98 -4.70 -6.42 11.52
C LEU A 98 -4.20 -7.45 12.54
N GLY A 99 -3.09 -8.09 12.23
CA GLY A 99 -2.37 -8.97 13.14
C GLY A 99 -1.87 -8.22 14.37
N ALA A 100 -1.73 -8.95 15.49
CA ALA A 100 -1.34 -8.37 16.78
C ALA A 100 -0.01 -7.61 16.71
N ALA A 101 0.94 -8.07 15.88
CA ALA A 101 2.24 -7.43 15.69
C ALA A 101 2.11 -5.95 15.29
N VAL A 102 1.23 -5.66 14.33
CA VAL A 102 0.98 -4.31 13.82
C VAL A 102 -0.06 -3.57 14.66
N ALA A 103 -1.15 -4.24 15.04
CA ALA A 103 -2.24 -3.63 15.80
C ALA A 103 -1.81 -3.13 17.20
N THR A 104 -0.81 -3.78 17.82
CA THR A 104 -0.31 -3.43 19.15
C THR A 104 1.05 -2.74 19.13
N PHE A 105 1.52 -2.32 17.94
CA PHE A 105 2.81 -1.66 17.82
C PHE A 105 2.89 -0.45 18.76
N PRO A 106 3.99 -0.26 19.50
CA PRO A 106 4.11 0.84 20.45
C PRO A 106 4.10 2.19 19.73
N VAL A 107 2.97 2.88 19.74
CA VAL A 107 2.83 4.25 19.21
C VAL A 107 2.79 5.25 20.38
N PRO A 108 3.63 6.30 20.39
CA PRO A 108 3.62 7.28 21.46
C PRO A 108 2.35 8.14 21.40
N GLU A 109 1.81 8.52 22.56
CA GLU A 109 0.60 9.35 22.67
C GLU A 109 0.71 10.68 21.89
N ARG A 110 1.92 11.23 21.77
CA ARG A 110 2.24 12.44 21.00
C ARG A 110 2.96 12.14 19.68
N HIS A 111 2.45 11.22 18.87
CA HIS A 111 2.89 11.02 17.47
C HIS A 111 2.43 12.16 16.53
N ARG A 112 1.51 13.02 16.98
CA ARG A 112 0.80 14.00 16.15
C ARG A 112 1.55 15.30 15.82
N SER A 113 2.80 15.50 16.22
CA SER A 113 3.41 16.82 16.02
C SER A 113 3.68 17.12 14.54
N ASP A 114 4.04 16.13 13.71
CA ASP A 114 4.61 16.44 12.39
C ASP A 114 4.24 15.45 11.24
N GLY A 115 3.58 14.32 11.52
CA GLY A 115 3.22 13.33 10.49
C GLY A 115 2.05 12.42 10.84
N ARG A 116 1.46 11.78 9.83
CA ARG A 116 0.31 10.86 9.98
C ARG A 116 0.77 9.45 10.38
N LEU A 117 0.02 8.80 11.25
CA LEU A 117 0.17 7.37 11.49
C LEU A 117 -0.56 6.62 10.39
N ILE A 118 0.11 5.71 9.70
CA ILE A 118 -0.49 4.93 8.63
C ILE A 118 -0.30 3.45 8.90
N TYR A 119 -1.42 2.73 8.91
CA TYR A 119 -1.47 1.29 8.80
C TYR A 119 -1.71 0.91 7.35
N ARG A 120 -1.10 -0.19 6.90
CA ARG A 120 -1.34 -0.75 5.58
C ARG A 120 -1.43 -2.27 5.66
N GLN A 121 -2.35 -2.86 4.91
CA GLN A 121 -2.49 -4.31 4.75
C GLN A 121 -2.54 -4.64 3.27
N ILE A 122 -1.69 -5.56 2.85
CA ILE A 122 -1.59 -6.07 1.49
C ILE A 122 -1.94 -7.56 1.54
N LEU A 123 -3.13 -7.90 1.05
CA LEU A 123 -3.59 -9.27 0.90
C LEU A 123 -3.04 -9.84 -0.40
N LEU A 124 -2.33 -10.95 -0.28
CA LEU A 124 -1.54 -11.50 -1.35
C LEU A 124 -2.39 -12.35 -2.29
N GLY A 125 -2.15 -12.21 -3.58
CA GLY A 125 -2.86 -12.91 -4.64
C GLY A 125 -4.17 -12.22 -5.04
N ALA A 126 -4.62 -12.55 -6.26
CA ALA A 126 -5.80 -11.98 -6.87
C ALA A 126 -7.11 -12.27 -6.11
N ASP A 127 -7.14 -13.37 -5.36
CA ASP A 127 -8.26 -13.77 -4.50
C ASP A 127 -8.08 -13.33 -3.04
N GLY A 128 -6.95 -12.71 -2.69
CA GLY A 128 -6.62 -12.28 -1.33
C GLY A 128 -6.38 -13.43 -0.34
N LYS A 129 -6.14 -14.66 -0.81
CA LYS A 129 -5.96 -15.85 0.05
C LYS A 129 -4.51 -16.27 0.26
N GLY A 130 -3.55 -15.59 -0.37
CA GLY A 130 -2.12 -15.89 -0.28
C GLY A 130 -1.44 -15.46 1.04
N GLY A 131 -2.22 -15.05 2.05
CA GLY A 131 -1.73 -14.40 3.27
C GLY A 131 -1.78 -12.88 3.18
N ALA A 132 -1.20 -12.21 4.17
CA ALA A 132 -1.19 -10.76 4.27
C ALA A 132 0.18 -10.25 4.69
N VAL A 133 0.64 -9.17 4.09
CA VAL A 133 1.75 -8.35 4.59
C VAL A 133 1.14 -7.11 5.22
N GLU A 134 1.58 -6.77 6.42
CA GLU A 134 1.04 -5.66 7.20
C GLU A 134 2.15 -4.69 7.59
N GLU A 135 1.85 -3.41 7.57
CA GLU A 135 2.83 -2.36 7.83
C GLU A 135 2.23 -1.27 8.71
N ILE A 136 3.07 -0.68 9.55
CA ILE A 136 2.81 0.57 10.27
C ILE A 136 3.95 1.56 10.00
N ALA A 137 3.59 2.77 9.59
CA ALA A 137 4.54 3.84 9.26
C ALA A 137 4.13 5.16 9.94
N PHE A 138 5.09 5.83 10.57
CA PHE A 138 4.86 7.14 11.21
C PHE A 138 6.14 7.87 11.63
N TRP A 139 6.01 9.19 11.81
CA TRP A 139 7.03 10.01 12.45
C TRP A 139 6.85 10.08 13.97
N ALA A 140 7.96 10.07 14.72
CA ALA A 140 7.95 10.21 16.17
C ALA A 140 9.26 10.80 16.71
N ARG A 141 9.25 11.28 17.96
CA ARG A 141 10.49 11.61 18.69
C ARG A 141 11.19 10.35 19.19
N GLY A 142 12.40 10.11 18.70
CA GLY A 142 13.19 8.88 18.90
C GLY A 142 14.07 8.89 20.15
N SER A 143 13.48 8.95 21.36
CA SER A 143 14.25 8.76 22.59
C SER A 143 14.89 7.35 22.65
N ALA A 144 16.01 7.21 23.39
CA ALA A 144 16.69 5.91 23.52
C ALA A 144 15.76 4.81 24.09
N ARG A 145 14.96 5.17 25.11
CA ARG A 145 13.96 4.26 25.71
C ARG A 145 12.90 3.83 24.69
N TYR A 146 12.41 4.76 23.88
CA TYR A 146 11.39 4.45 22.87
C TYR A 146 11.96 3.56 21.75
N ARG A 147 13.16 3.87 21.25
CA ARG A 147 13.86 3.02 20.27
C ARG A 147 14.07 1.59 20.77
N ALA A 148 14.43 1.42 22.04
CA ALA A 148 14.57 0.09 22.64
C ALA A 148 13.22 -0.66 22.70
N ALA A 149 12.13 0.04 23.03
CA ALA A 149 10.79 -0.55 23.09
C ALA A 149 10.31 -1.06 21.73
N ILE A 150 10.43 -0.26 20.67
CA ILE A 150 10.01 -0.66 19.31
C ILE A 150 10.90 -1.77 18.72
N ARG A 151 12.21 -1.78 19.02
CA ARG A 151 13.11 -2.87 18.61
C ARG A 151 12.72 -4.18 19.28
N ARG A 152 12.50 -4.16 20.60
CA ARG A 152 12.05 -5.34 21.34
C ARG A 152 10.71 -5.85 20.82
N HIS A 153 9.77 -4.95 20.50
CA HIS A 153 8.48 -5.32 19.92
C HIS A 153 8.67 -6.01 18.56
N ALA A 154 9.47 -5.41 17.68
CA ALA A 154 9.77 -6.00 16.38
C ALA A 154 10.44 -7.37 16.50
N GLU A 155 11.41 -7.54 17.41
CA GLU A 155 12.07 -8.83 17.67
C GLU A 155 11.08 -9.90 18.16
N VAL A 156 10.23 -9.57 19.13
CA VAL A 156 9.23 -10.50 19.69
C VAL A 156 8.24 -10.97 18.62
N HIS A 157 7.87 -10.09 17.70
CA HIS A 157 6.89 -10.37 16.66
C HIS A 157 7.50 -10.78 15.31
N GLY A 158 8.83 -10.85 15.19
CA GLY A 158 9.51 -11.15 13.92
C GLY A 158 9.27 -10.10 12.82
N MET A 159 9.12 -8.83 13.19
CA MET A 159 8.88 -7.73 12.25
C MET A 159 10.19 -7.21 11.66
N ARG A 160 10.17 -6.82 10.38
CA ARG A 160 11.21 -5.98 9.79
C ARG A 160 10.99 -4.55 10.28
N LEU A 161 12.03 -3.95 10.86
CA LEU A 161 11.96 -2.60 11.43
C LEU A 161 13.01 -1.69 10.79
N GLU A 162 12.54 -0.63 10.17
CA GLU A 162 13.37 0.44 9.61
C GLU A 162 13.16 1.71 10.41
N ILE A 163 14.27 2.38 10.74
CA ILE A 163 14.27 3.63 11.49
C ILE A 163 15.22 4.60 10.81
N GLU A 164 14.67 5.69 10.28
CA GLU A 164 15.43 6.74 9.62
C GLU A 164 15.37 8.02 10.46
N ALA A 165 16.47 8.77 10.54
CA ALA A 165 16.47 10.06 11.22
C ALA A 165 15.91 11.15 10.28
N HIS A 166 15.12 12.08 10.81
CA HIS A 166 14.69 13.22 10.02
C HIS A 166 15.92 14.07 9.64
N PRO A 167 16.11 14.41 8.36
CA PRO A 167 17.33 15.09 7.90
C PRO A 167 17.48 16.51 8.46
N ARG A 168 16.38 17.14 8.90
CA ARG A 168 16.35 18.55 9.34
C ARG A 168 15.86 18.75 10.78
N GLU A 169 15.38 17.70 11.44
CA GLU A 169 14.78 17.81 12.79
C GLU A 169 15.47 16.82 13.74
N PRO A 170 16.47 17.29 14.50
CA PRO A 170 17.22 16.43 15.41
C PRO A 170 16.31 15.72 16.41
N GLY A 171 16.47 14.39 16.50
CA GLY A 171 15.71 13.55 17.43
C GLY A 171 14.35 13.08 16.90
N GLN A 172 13.88 13.56 15.76
CA GLN A 172 12.73 12.99 15.07
C GLN A 172 13.18 11.80 14.20
N ILE A 173 12.33 10.77 14.13
CA ILE A 173 12.57 9.56 13.35
C ILE A 173 11.34 9.16 12.56
N HIS A 174 11.57 8.66 11.35
CA HIS A 174 10.59 7.88 10.61
C HIS A 174 10.74 6.42 11.02
N ILE A 175 9.61 5.78 11.28
CA ILE A 175 9.55 4.37 11.65
C ILE A 175 8.68 3.69 10.61
N VAL A 176 9.19 2.60 10.04
CA VAL A 176 8.42 1.66 9.23
C VAL A 176 8.63 0.27 9.83
N ALA A 177 7.53 -0.36 10.24
CA ALA A 177 7.57 -1.73 10.75
C ALA A 177 6.63 -2.62 9.94
N GLU A 178 7.18 -3.66 9.35
CA GLU A 178 6.49 -4.60 8.47
C GLU A 178 6.45 -5.99 9.11
N PHE A 179 5.30 -6.62 9.03
CA PHE A 179 5.08 -8.00 9.41
C PHE A 179 4.64 -8.81 8.18
N ASP A 180 5.47 -9.77 7.79
CA ASP A 180 5.11 -10.82 6.85
C ASP A 180 5.10 -12.16 7.61
N PRO A 181 3.92 -12.77 7.86
CA PRO A 181 3.81 -14.03 8.58
C PRO A 181 4.34 -15.22 7.78
N ARG A 182 4.64 -15.05 6.49
CA ARG A 182 5.23 -16.11 5.68
C ARG A 182 6.68 -16.31 6.09
N PRO A 183 7.19 -17.55 6.07
CA PRO A 183 8.60 -17.79 6.31
C PRO A 183 9.40 -16.99 5.27
N GLN A 184 10.24 -16.08 5.75
CA GLN A 184 11.22 -15.45 4.88
C GLN A 184 12.08 -16.58 4.31
N ARG A 185 12.03 -16.78 2.99
CA ARG A 185 13.01 -17.64 2.33
C ARG A 185 14.36 -17.00 2.61
N THR A 186 15.10 -17.57 3.54
CA THR A 186 16.53 -17.31 3.64
C THR A 186 17.09 -17.59 2.25
N SER A 187 17.64 -16.57 1.62
CA SER A 187 18.56 -16.76 0.50
C SER A 187 19.74 -17.56 1.05
N ALA A 188 19.59 -18.88 1.03
CA ALA A 188 20.62 -19.84 1.40
C ALA A 188 21.11 -20.47 0.09
N ASP A 189 22.37 -20.12 -0.20
CA ASP A 189 23.38 -20.69 -1.10
C ASP A 189 23.10 -20.78 -2.62
#